data_AF-A0A8X7C7A1-F1
#
_entry.id   AF-A0A8X7C7A1-F1
#
_cell.length_a   1.000
_cell.length_b   1.000
_cell.length_c   1.000
_cell.angle_alpha   90.00
_cell.angle_beta   90.00
_cell.angle_gamma   90.00
#
_symmetry.space_group_name_H-M   'P 1'
#
loop_
_entity.id
_entity.type
_entity.pdbx_description
1 polymer ?
#
loop_
_entity_poly.entity_id
_entity_poly.type
_entity_poly.pdbx_seq_one_letter_code
_entity_poly.pdbx_strand_id
1 'polypeptide(L)'
;EASEVVELAFNECANAAQRFEFVQEFFNPSYKFFKTQDVSSLEELFEKEPSKKASIIQHMKEELLKILDKTVIKHSMVHNVLWQFINNADPESRAEVIESVRDVVHEILHTKDGSRVGMHCVWHGTIKDRKVIVKSMKTFVAKIAMEEHGHMVLLALFDCLDDTVLMEKIVIKELVSHLLELSQNIHGKKVLIYLLNPRDPHYIHPDVINILKQGDNNKTSKKDPEIRRSELKSMIATPLLDLIKSNISNLYAENSFCHFALVILQHTVGNRKETFQSIADLVVEPYTMENKKHAIENPGSNFMFKQLINRDKGESSDNVKFSEVLIETVPKLVFKSWMDCNRGAFLLVGLLETELPTVVERIKQELDGCLSSLKTKSYVGAKILIKKLNL
;
A
#
# COMPACT_ATOMS: atom_id res chain seq x y z
N GLU A 1 -22.67 -4.65 28.13
CA GLU A 1 -23.99 -4.06 28.42
C GLU A 1 -23.93 -2.55 28.66
N ALA A 2 -23.57 -2.02 29.85
CA ALA A 2 -23.61 -0.57 30.08
C ALA A 2 -22.70 0.25 29.15
N SER A 3 -21.45 -0.20 28.94
CA SER A 3 -20.51 0.47 28.02
C SER A 3 -20.93 0.39 26.55
N GLU A 4 -21.70 -0.64 26.16
CA GLU A 4 -22.20 -0.79 24.79
C GLU A 4 -23.32 0.21 24.49
N VAL A 5 -24.17 0.51 25.48
CA VAL A 5 -25.22 1.55 25.34
C VAL A 5 -24.58 2.93 25.20
N VAL A 6 -23.54 3.22 25.98
CA VAL A 6 -22.79 4.49 25.89
C VAL A 6 -22.09 4.60 24.53
N GLU A 7 -21.42 3.54 24.08
CA GLU A 7 -20.77 3.50 22.78
C GLU A 7 -21.77 3.72 21.64
N LEU A 8 -22.93 3.05 21.68
CA LEU A 8 -23.98 3.23 20.67
C LEU A 8 -24.44 4.70 20.61
N ALA A 9 -24.68 5.32 21.77
CA ALA A 9 -25.07 6.71 21.85
C ALA A 9 -23.97 7.64 21.30
N PHE A 10 -22.71 7.39 21.64
CA PHE A 10 -21.56 8.18 21.19
C PHE A 10 -21.32 8.06 19.67
N ASN A 11 -21.33 6.84 19.14
CA ASN A 11 -20.93 6.56 17.77
C ASN A 11 -22.07 6.81 16.76
N GLU A 12 -23.28 6.33 17.07
CA GLU A 12 -24.40 6.31 16.11
C GLU A 12 -25.37 7.48 16.28
N CYS A 13 -25.48 8.08 17.48
CA CYS A 13 -26.51 9.08 17.78
C CYS A 13 -25.97 10.49 18.01
N ALA A 14 -24.81 10.62 18.65
CA ALA A 14 -24.29 11.91 19.11
C ALA A 14 -23.73 12.76 17.96
N ASN A 15 -24.10 14.04 17.94
CA ASN A 15 -23.42 15.05 17.13
C ASN A 15 -22.06 15.43 17.72
N ALA A 16 -21.31 16.32 17.05
CA ALA A 16 -19.97 16.71 17.50
C ALA A 16 -19.94 17.31 18.92
N ALA A 17 -20.90 18.18 19.27
CA ALA A 17 -20.97 18.80 20.59
C ALA A 17 -21.30 17.76 21.67
N GLN A 18 -22.26 16.87 21.40
CA GLN A 18 -22.63 15.79 22.32
C GLN A 18 -21.47 14.80 22.54
N ARG A 19 -20.75 14.42 21.47
CA ARG A 19 -19.54 13.59 21.60
C ARG A 19 -18.50 14.25 22.49
N PHE A 20 -18.33 15.56 22.38
CA PHE A 20 -17.44 16.29 23.28
C PHE A 20 -17.95 16.25 24.74
N GLU A 21 -19.25 16.43 24.98
CA GLU A 21 -19.84 16.30 26.32
C GLU A 21 -19.61 14.91 26.95
N PHE A 22 -19.68 13.83 26.17
CA PHE A 22 -19.39 12.47 26.63
C PHE A 22 -17.97 12.33 27.20
N VAL A 23 -16.97 12.94 26.55
CA VAL A 23 -15.56 12.76 26.93
C VAL A 23 -15.07 13.76 27.97
N GLN A 24 -15.84 14.82 28.27
CA GLN A 24 -15.42 15.84 29.24
C GLN A 24 -15.13 15.31 30.64
N GLU A 25 -15.76 14.22 31.07
CA GLU A 25 -15.49 13.64 32.39
C GLU A 25 -14.05 13.15 32.57
N PHE A 26 -13.34 12.87 31.47
CA PHE A 26 -11.93 12.50 31.49
C PHE A 26 -11.00 13.70 31.73
N PHE A 27 -11.48 14.93 31.52
CA PHE A 27 -10.65 16.13 31.65
C PHE A 27 -10.69 16.71 33.07
N ASN A 28 -11.84 16.60 33.74
CA ASN A 28 -12.03 17.07 35.11
C ASN A 28 -13.21 16.33 35.77
N PRO A 29 -13.08 15.85 37.03
CA PRO A 29 -14.17 15.20 37.74
C PRO A 29 -15.44 16.06 37.85
N SER A 30 -15.31 17.39 37.92
CA SER A 30 -16.47 18.29 37.99
C SER A 30 -17.35 18.22 36.75
N TYR A 31 -16.78 17.90 35.59
CA TYR A 31 -17.51 17.76 34.33
C TYR A 31 -18.38 16.51 34.26
N LYS A 32 -18.35 15.64 35.29
CA LYS A 32 -19.38 14.61 35.47
C LYS A 32 -20.75 15.22 35.76
N PHE A 33 -20.78 16.33 36.50
CA PHE A 33 -22.03 16.98 36.94
C PHE A 33 -22.30 18.28 36.19
N PHE A 34 -21.25 19.00 35.81
CA PHE A 34 -21.34 20.34 35.21
C PHE A 34 -20.59 20.36 33.89
N LYS A 35 -21.22 19.87 32.81
CA LYS A 35 -20.65 19.93 31.46
C LYS A 35 -20.39 21.39 31.08
N THR A 36 -19.26 21.65 30.42
CA THR A 36 -18.98 22.96 29.84
C THR A 36 -19.45 23.00 28.40
N GLN A 37 -20.18 24.05 28.04
CA GLN A 37 -20.60 24.32 26.66
C GLN A 37 -19.82 25.50 26.05
N ASP A 38 -18.90 26.09 26.81
CA ASP A 38 -18.10 27.25 26.38
C ASP A 38 -16.93 26.86 25.47
N VAL A 39 -16.59 25.58 25.41
CA VAL A 39 -15.49 25.03 24.62
C VAL A 39 -15.98 23.78 23.89
N SER A 40 -15.40 23.52 22.73
CA SER A 40 -15.79 22.43 21.82
C SER A 40 -14.67 21.40 21.59
N SER A 41 -13.48 21.65 22.13
CA SER A 41 -12.31 20.77 22.03
C SER A 41 -11.40 20.84 23.26
N LEU A 42 -10.51 19.86 23.42
CA LEU A 42 -9.50 19.86 24.46
C LEU A 42 -8.46 20.96 24.21
N GLU A 43 -8.16 21.27 22.95
CA GLU A 43 -7.29 22.36 22.54
C GLU A 43 -7.84 23.72 23.00
N GLU A 44 -9.12 24.00 22.75
CA GLU A 44 -9.78 25.23 23.24
C GLU A 44 -9.80 25.29 24.78
N LEU A 45 -9.98 24.14 25.46
CA LEU A 45 -9.88 24.08 26.91
C LEU A 45 -8.48 24.46 27.41
N PHE A 46 -7.42 24.02 26.73
CA PHE A 46 -6.05 24.41 27.06
C PHE A 46 -5.77 25.89 26.77
N GLU A 47 -6.35 26.47 25.73
CA GLU A 47 -6.22 27.89 25.43
C GLU A 47 -6.91 28.75 26.50
N LYS A 48 -8.10 28.33 26.96
CA LYS A 48 -8.86 29.03 28.01
C LYS A 48 -8.23 28.87 29.39
N GLU A 49 -7.67 27.69 29.70
CA GLU A 49 -7.07 27.39 31.01
C GLU A 49 -5.65 26.80 30.91
N PRO A 50 -4.64 27.54 30.41
CA PRO A 50 -3.31 27.00 30.15
C PRO A 50 -2.62 26.43 31.39
N SER A 51 -2.83 27.05 32.55
CA SER A 51 -2.24 26.62 33.83
C SER A 51 -2.77 25.27 34.31
N LYS A 52 -3.93 24.80 33.81
CA LYS A 52 -4.52 23.52 34.20
C LYS A 52 -4.13 22.37 33.28
N LYS A 53 -3.46 22.63 32.15
CA LYS A 53 -3.09 21.60 31.15
C LYS A 53 -2.42 20.37 31.77
N ALA A 54 -1.41 20.58 32.61
CA ALA A 54 -0.69 19.48 33.25
C ALA A 54 -1.60 18.63 34.16
N SER A 55 -2.47 19.28 34.94
CA SER A 55 -3.42 18.59 35.81
C SER A 55 -4.49 17.84 35.02
N ILE A 56 -4.95 18.40 33.89
CA ILE A 56 -5.93 17.75 33.01
C ILE A 56 -5.32 16.48 32.40
N ILE A 57 -4.12 16.58 31.83
CA ILE A 57 -3.42 15.43 31.26
C ILE A 57 -3.16 14.34 32.31
N GLN A 58 -2.74 14.72 33.51
CA GLN A 58 -2.54 13.77 34.61
C GLN A 58 -3.85 13.07 34.99
N HIS A 59 -4.96 13.81 35.09
CA HIS A 59 -6.26 13.21 35.38
C HIS A 59 -6.73 12.27 34.25
N MET A 60 -6.59 12.69 32.99
CA MET A 60 -6.89 11.84 31.84
C MET A 60 -6.09 10.53 31.88
N LYS A 61 -4.80 10.58 32.23
CA LYS A 61 -3.96 9.39 32.39
C LYS A 61 -4.56 8.45 33.43
N GLU A 62 -4.87 8.96 34.62
CA GLU A 62 -5.41 8.17 35.73
C GLU A 62 -6.74 7.51 35.38
N GLU A 63 -7.66 8.21 34.70
CA GLU A 63 -8.94 7.63 34.28
C GLU A 63 -8.77 6.61 33.14
N LEU A 64 -7.92 6.90 32.15
CA LEU A 64 -7.61 5.96 31.08
C LEU A 64 -7.03 4.66 31.64
N LEU A 65 -6.03 4.73 32.53
CA LEU A 65 -5.40 3.53 33.10
C LEU A 65 -6.36 2.61 33.85
N LYS A 66 -7.53 3.10 34.30
CA LYS A 66 -8.58 2.28 34.91
C LYS A 66 -9.43 1.50 33.90
N ILE A 67 -9.47 1.94 32.64
CA ILE A 67 -10.40 1.42 31.63
C ILE A 67 -9.72 0.82 30.38
N LEU A 68 -8.38 0.78 30.33
CA LEU A 68 -7.61 0.25 29.19
C LEU A 68 -7.51 -1.28 29.13
N ASP A 69 -8.42 -2.00 29.78
CA ASP A 69 -8.51 -3.46 29.63
C ASP A 69 -9.15 -3.87 28.29
N LYS A 70 -9.03 -5.16 27.94
CA LYS A 70 -9.52 -5.74 26.67
C LYS A 70 -11.03 -5.58 26.45
N THR A 71 -11.83 -5.39 27.50
CA THR A 71 -13.28 -5.39 27.39
C THR A 71 -13.82 -4.01 27.01
N VAL A 72 -13.18 -2.95 27.50
CA VAL A 72 -13.64 -1.57 27.32
C VAL A 72 -12.86 -0.85 26.22
N ILE A 73 -11.58 -1.20 26.02
CA ILE A 73 -10.71 -0.48 25.08
C ILE A 73 -11.21 -0.50 23.63
N LYS A 74 -12.05 -1.47 23.24
CA LYS A 74 -12.59 -1.65 21.89
C LYS A 74 -13.57 -0.55 21.42
N HIS A 75 -14.04 0.29 22.34
CA HIS A 75 -15.08 1.29 22.06
C HIS A 75 -14.48 2.56 21.44
N SER A 76 -15.09 3.09 20.39
CA SER A 76 -14.58 4.26 19.66
C SER A 76 -14.49 5.51 20.53
N MET A 77 -15.36 5.64 21.53
CA MET A 77 -15.26 6.70 22.54
C MET A 77 -13.92 6.65 23.29
N VAL A 78 -13.47 5.45 23.67
CA VAL A 78 -12.19 5.27 24.36
C VAL A 78 -11.02 5.58 23.43
N HIS A 79 -11.11 5.18 22.16
CA HIS A 79 -10.10 5.53 21.16
C HIS A 79 -9.97 7.05 20.99
N ASN A 80 -11.10 7.77 21.01
CA ASN A 80 -11.12 9.22 20.91
C ASN A 80 -10.43 9.89 22.11
N VAL A 81 -10.72 9.45 23.33
CA VAL A 81 -10.05 9.96 24.55
C VAL A 81 -8.55 9.63 24.53
N LEU A 82 -8.19 8.40 24.15
CA LEU A 82 -6.79 7.98 23.98
C LEU A 82 -6.04 8.86 22.99
N TRP A 83 -6.67 9.19 21.87
CA TRP A 83 -6.09 10.08 20.86
C TRP A 83 -5.86 11.49 21.42
N GLN A 84 -6.87 12.07 22.06
CA GLN A 84 -6.76 13.39 22.70
C GLN A 84 -5.64 13.42 23.76
N PHE A 85 -5.53 12.35 24.56
CA PHE A 85 -4.45 12.19 25.53
C PHE A 85 -3.08 12.09 24.84
N ILE A 86 -2.87 11.10 23.97
CA ILE A 86 -1.54 10.75 23.46
C ILE A 86 -0.91 11.86 22.60
N ASN A 87 -1.75 12.65 21.94
CA ASN A 87 -1.36 13.79 21.13
C ASN A 87 -0.88 14.98 21.99
N ASN A 88 -1.35 15.08 23.24
CA ASN A 88 -1.09 16.22 24.12
C ASN A 88 -0.22 15.89 25.34
N ALA A 89 -0.03 14.61 25.66
CA ALA A 89 0.69 14.14 26.83
C ALA A 89 2.20 14.41 26.76
N ASP A 90 2.79 14.65 27.93
CA ASP A 90 4.24 14.68 28.08
C ASP A 90 4.85 13.27 27.85
N PRO A 91 6.16 13.17 27.58
CA PRO A 91 6.79 11.89 27.24
C PRO A 91 6.69 10.81 28.33
N GLU A 92 6.64 11.17 29.61
CA GLU A 92 6.59 10.22 30.73
C GLU A 92 5.18 9.64 30.84
N SER A 93 4.17 10.52 30.92
CA SER A 93 2.76 10.11 30.92
C SER A 93 2.38 9.29 29.69
N ARG A 94 2.91 9.66 28.52
CA ARG A 94 2.70 8.90 27.28
C ARG A 94 3.33 7.51 27.35
N ALA A 95 4.53 7.37 27.91
CA ALA A 95 5.20 6.07 28.02
C ALA A 95 4.43 5.09 28.90
N GLU A 96 3.86 5.56 30.02
CA GLU A 96 3.02 4.74 30.90
C GLU A 96 1.79 4.18 30.16
N VAL A 97 1.06 5.04 29.44
CA VAL A 97 -0.13 4.59 28.69
C VAL A 97 0.24 3.66 27.55
N ILE A 98 1.36 3.91 26.84
CA ILE A 98 1.86 2.98 25.82
C ILE A 98 2.14 1.60 26.43
N GLU A 99 2.78 1.56 27.60
CA GLU A 99 3.04 0.31 28.31
C GLU A 99 1.74 -0.44 28.67
N SER A 100 0.68 0.28 29.06
CA SER A 100 -0.62 -0.32 29.39
C SER A 100 -1.41 -0.83 28.19
N VAL A 101 -1.21 -0.27 26.98
CA VAL A 101 -1.98 -0.67 25.78
C VAL A 101 -1.22 -1.57 24.81
N ARG A 102 0.11 -1.74 24.97
CA ARG A 102 0.98 -2.40 23.97
C ARG A 102 0.56 -3.82 23.58
N ASP A 103 -0.11 -4.56 24.44
CA ASP A 103 -0.58 -5.93 24.19
C ASP A 103 -2.01 -6.01 23.64
N VAL A 104 -2.75 -4.90 23.68
CA VAL A 104 -4.14 -4.79 23.24
C VAL A 104 -4.35 -3.79 22.10
N VAL A 105 -3.29 -3.10 21.66
CA VAL A 105 -3.40 -2.05 20.64
C VAL A 105 -4.01 -2.53 19.32
N HIS A 106 -3.88 -3.81 18.97
CA HIS A 106 -4.49 -4.40 17.79
C HIS A 106 -6.03 -4.34 17.79
N GLU A 107 -6.65 -4.26 18.97
CA GLU A 107 -8.11 -4.16 19.12
C GLU A 107 -8.67 -2.81 18.64
N ILE A 108 -7.85 -1.75 18.60
CA ILE A 108 -8.33 -0.38 18.35
C ILE A 108 -8.03 0.14 16.93
N LEU A 109 -7.19 -0.56 16.17
CA LEU A 109 -6.62 -0.05 14.91
C LEU A 109 -7.63 0.16 13.79
N HIS A 110 -8.79 -0.49 13.88
CA HIS A 110 -9.84 -0.44 12.87
C HIS A 110 -10.56 0.92 12.80
N THR A 111 -10.39 1.79 13.81
CA THR A 111 -10.96 3.15 13.83
C THR A 111 -9.92 4.21 13.49
N LYS A 112 -10.38 5.39 13.04
CA LYS A 112 -9.49 6.51 12.71
C LYS A 112 -8.61 6.89 13.90
N ASP A 113 -9.21 7.15 15.06
CA ASP A 113 -8.48 7.61 16.26
C ASP A 113 -7.62 6.49 16.85
N GLY A 114 -8.13 5.26 16.91
CA GLY A 114 -7.37 4.13 17.44
C GLY A 114 -6.16 3.77 16.58
N SER A 115 -6.26 3.92 15.26
CA SER A 115 -5.09 3.81 14.36
C SER A 115 -4.05 4.89 14.65
N ARG A 116 -4.47 6.16 14.87
CA ARG A 116 -3.53 7.23 15.28
C ARG A 116 -2.83 6.90 16.58
N VAL A 117 -3.58 6.43 17.57
CA VAL A 117 -3.01 5.97 18.85
C VAL A 117 -1.99 4.87 18.60
N GLY A 118 -2.32 3.87 17.78
CA GLY A 118 -1.39 2.80 17.38
C GLY A 118 -0.10 3.32 16.73
N MET A 119 -0.21 4.30 15.84
CA MET A 119 0.96 4.97 15.21
C MET A 119 1.84 5.65 16.27
N HIS A 120 1.26 6.39 17.21
CA HIS A 120 2.01 7.03 18.30
C HIS A 120 2.62 6.00 19.26
N CYS A 121 1.94 4.89 19.54
CA CYS A 121 2.49 3.78 20.33
C CYS A 121 3.74 3.19 19.67
N VAL A 122 3.74 3.00 18.34
CA VAL A 122 4.94 2.47 17.66
C VAL A 122 6.04 3.53 17.54
N TRP A 123 5.72 4.80 17.30
CA TRP A 123 6.72 5.86 17.19
C TRP A 123 7.42 6.17 18.51
N HIS A 124 6.65 6.25 19.61
CA HIS A 124 7.17 6.68 20.91
C HIS A 124 7.45 5.53 21.88
N GLY A 125 6.98 4.32 21.58
CA GLY A 125 7.25 3.13 22.40
C GLY A 125 8.73 2.74 22.41
N THR A 126 9.11 2.01 23.46
CA THR A 126 10.42 1.40 23.59
C THR A 126 10.57 0.21 22.64
N ILE A 127 11.79 -0.35 22.55
CA ILE A 127 12.04 -1.60 21.81
C ILE A 127 11.13 -2.73 22.32
N LYS A 128 10.92 -2.82 23.64
CA LYS A 128 10.05 -3.81 24.26
C LYS A 128 8.59 -3.59 23.83
N ASP A 129 8.11 -2.35 23.86
CA ASP A 129 6.73 -2.04 23.51
C ASP A 129 6.43 -2.40 22.05
N ARG A 130 7.28 -1.95 21.13
CA ARG A 130 7.14 -2.27 19.70
C ARG A 130 7.11 -3.78 19.44
N LYS A 131 7.95 -4.54 20.15
CA LYS A 131 7.98 -6.01 20.05
C LYS A 131 6.68 -6.66 20.53
N VAL A 132 6.09 -6.14 21.62
CA VAL A 132 4.81 -6.64 22.13
C VAL A 132 3.67 -6.27 21.18
N ILE A 133 3.65 -5.04 20.67
CA ILE A 133 2.68 -4.54 19.69
C ILE A 133 2.67 -5.41 18.44
N VAL A 134 3.82 -5.66 17.82
CA VAL A 134 3.89 -6.51 16.62
C VAL A 134 3.42 -7.93 16.92
N LYS A 135 3.74 -8.47 18.10
CA LYS A 135 3.27 -9.80 18.50
C LYS A 135 1.76 -9.87 18.72
N SER A 136 1.13 -8.79 19.21
CA SER A 136 -0.31 -8.76 19.41
C SER A 136 -1.08 -8.77 18.09
N MET A 137 -0.46 -8.29 17.00
CA MET A 137 -1.06 -8.29 15.65
C MET A 137 -1.01 -9.67 14.95
N LYS A 138 -0.26 -10.64 15.47
CA LYS A 138 -0.12 -11.96 14.85
C LYS A 138 -1.50 -12.58 14.61
N THR A 139 -1.73 -13.15 13.44
CA THR A 139 -3.01 -13.69 12.92
C THR A 139 -4.06 -12.66 12.51
N PHE A 140 -3.78 -11.37 12.71
CA PHE A 140 -4.64 -10.26 12.32
C PHE A 140 -3.99 -9.31 11.31
N VAL A 141 -2.74 -9.54 10.91
CA VAL A 141 -1.97 -8.63 10.04
C VAL A 141 -2.68 -8.44 8.70
N ALA A 142 -3.15 -9.53 8.08
CA ALA A 142 -3.84 -9.43 6.79
C ALA A 142 -5.13 -8.62 6.90
N LYS A 143 -5.90 -8.83 7.98
CA LYS A 143 -7.11 -8.05 8.29
C LYS A 143 -6.77 -6.56 8.48
N ILE A 144 -5.80 -6.25 9.34
CA ILE A 144 -5.35 -4.88 9.61
C ILE A 144 -4.88 -4.19 8.32
N ALA A 145 -4.18 -4.90 7.44
CA ALA A 145 -3.69 -4.36 6.16
C ALA A 145 -4.82 -3.95 5.20
N MET A 146 -6.00 -4.56 5.32
CA MET A 146 -7.15 -4.32 4.46
C MET A 146 -8.16 -3.31 5.03
N GLU A 147 -7.97 -2.90 6.29
CA GLU A 147 -8.82 -1.93 6.97
C GLU A 147 -8.50 -0.48 6.54
N GLU A 148 -9.54 0.35 6.45
CA GLU A 148 -9.41 1.76 6.08
C GLU A 148 -8.46 2.53 6.99
N HIS A 149 -8.45 2.21 8.28
CA HIS A 149 -7.58 2.87 9.26
C HIS A 149 -6.44 1.97 9.73
N GLY A 150 -6.66 0.66 9.86
CA GLY A 150 -5.67 -0.28 10.39
C GLY A 150 -4.36 -0.29 9.61
N HIS A 151 -4.43 -0.19 8.27
CA HIS A 151 -3.26 -0.27 7.40
C HIS A 151 -2.20 0.81 7.71
N MET A 152 -2.62 1.96 8.23
CA MET A 152 -1.73 3.09 8.56
C MET A 152 -0.69 2.73 9.62
N VAL A 153 -1.03 1.85 10.56
CA VAL A 153 -0.11 1.39 11.62
C VAL A 153 0.96 0.46 11.05
N LEU A 154 0.63 -0.33 10.02
CA LEU A 154 1.63 -1.14 9.32
C LEU A 154 2.62 -0.24 8.57
N LEU A 155 2.14 0.83 7.92
CA LEU A 155 3.02 1.81 7.27
C LEU A 155 3.97 2.46 8.29
N ALA A 156 3.46 2.85 9.46
CA ALA A 156 4.27 3.39 10.55
C ALA A 156 5.30 2.39 11.07
N LEU A 157 4.94 1.11 11.21
CA LEU A 157 5.87 0.05 11.60
C LEU A 157 7.00 -0.14 10.59
N PHE A 158 6.70 -0.11 9.29
CA PHE A 158 7.72 -0.18 8.24
C PHE A 158 8.70 1.00 8.31
N ASP A 159 8.22 2.18 8.70
CA ASP A 159 9.06 3.37 8.84
C ASP A 159 9.94 3.35 10.09
N CYS A 160 9.53 2.71 11.19
CA CYS A 160 10.20 2.90 12.48
C CYS A 160 10.78 1.63 13.14
N LEU A 161 10.39 0.41 12.76
CA LEU A 161 10.85 -0.78 13.49
C LEU A 161 12.23 -1.28 13.00
N ASP A 162 13.20 -1.33 13.92
CA ASP A 162 14.56 -1.77 13.60
C ASP A 162 14.71 -3.30 13.52
N ASP A 163 13.90 -4.04 14.30
CA ASP A 163 13.86 -5.50 14.32
C ASP A 163 13.10 -6.02 13.09
N THR A 164 13.77 -5.95 11.94
CA THR A 164 13.23 -6.40 10.64
C THR A 164 13.09 -7.92 10.58
N VAL A 165 13.83 -8.67 11.40
CA VAL A 165 13.64 -10.13 11.55
C VAL A 165 12.29 -10.44 12.21
N LEU A 166 11.86 -9.64 13.20
CA LEU A 166 10.51 -9.75 13.76
C LEU A 166 9.45 -9.36 12.73
N MET A 167 9.68 -8.30 11.96
CA MET A 167 8.79 -7.91 10.85
C MET A 167 8.62 -9.04 9.85
N GLU A 168 9.72 -9.68 9.45
CA GLU A 168 9.69 -10.81 8.52
C GLU A 168 8.83 -11.96 9.08
N LYS A 169 9.11 -12.38 10.32
CA LYS A 169 8.50 -13.56 10.95
C LYS A 169 7.00 -13.43 11.21
N ILE A 170 6.52 -12.21 11.50
CA ILE A 170 5.13 -11.96 11.90
C ILE A 170 4.38 -11.24 10.80
N VAL A 171 4.85 -10.05 10.41
CA VAL A 171 4.11 -9.16 9.51
C VAL A 171 4.24 -9.63 8.06
N ILE A 172 5.46 -9.70 7.53
CA ILE A 172 5.68 -10.05 6.12
C ILE A 172 5.20 -11.47 5.83
N LYS A 173 5.50 -12.44 6.71
CA LYS A 173 5.04 -13.83 6.54
C LYS A 173 3.53 -13.95 6.39
N GLU A 174 2.76 -13.20 7.18
CA GLU A 174 1.30 -13.24 7.12
C GLU A 174 0.74 -12.45 5.93
N LEU A 175 1.38 -11.34 5.53
CA LEU A 175 1.04 -10.67 4.26
C LEU A 175 1.28 -11.60 3.07
N VAL A 176 2.40 -12.33 3.07
CA VAL A 176 2.75 -13.29 2.01
C VAL A 176 1.69 -14.38 1.84
N SER A 177 1.10 -14.87 2.94
CA SER A 177 0.06 -15.90 2.87
C SER A 177 -1.29 -15.40 2.35
N HIS A 178 -1.49 -14.08 2.20
CA HIS A 178 -2.74 -13.45 1.74
C HIS A 178 -2.52 -12.50 0.55
N LEU A 179 -1.42 -12.64 -0.20
CA LEU A 179 -1.05 -11.68 -1.24
C LEU A 179 -2.12 -11.42 -2.30
N LEU A 180 -2.81 -12.47 -2.75
CA LEU A 180 -3.85 -12.30 -3.78
C LEU A 180 -5.01 -11.45 -3.25
N GLU A 181 -5.50 -11.75 -2.05
CA GLU A 181 -6.56 -10.98 -1.38
C GLU A 181 -6.14 -9.52 -1.16
N LEU A 182 -4.93 -9.30 -0.63
CA LEU A 182 -4.35 -7.97 -0.43
C LEU A 182 -4.22 -7.20 -1.75
N SER A 183 -3.84 -7.89 -2.83
CA SER A 183 -3.72 -7.30 -4.17
C SER A 183 -5.05 -6.95 -4.82
N GLN A 184 -6.17 -7.37 -4.24
CA GLN A 184 -7.52 -7.03 -4.69
C GLN A 184 -8.14 -5.92 -3.83
N ASN A 185 -7.75 -5.83 -2.55
CA ASN A 185 -8.19 -4.79 -1.62
C ASN A 185 -7.49 -3.42 -1.85
N ILE A 186 -8.21 -2.31 -1.71
CA ILE A 186 -7.67 -0.95 -1.94
C ILE A 186 -6.62 -0.52 -0.89
N HIS A 187 -6.77 -0.94 0.37
CA HIS A 187 -5.82 -0.66 1.44
C HIS A 187 -4.67 -1.68 1.45
N GLY A 188 -4.98 -2.96 1.19
CA GLY A 188 -3.98 -4.02 1.05
C GLY A 188 -2.93 -3.69 -0.02
N LYS A 189 -3.37 -3.21 -1.19
CA LYS A 189 -2.47 -2.69 -2.25
C LYS A 189 -1.54 -1.61 -1.73
N LYS A 190 -2.03 -0.64 -0.96
CA LYS A 190 -1.20 0.45 -0.41
C LYS A 190 -0.11 -0.09 0.50
N VAL A 191 -0.41 -1.07 1.35
CA VAL A 191 0.58 -1.74 2.22
C VAL A 191 1.67 -2.40 1.40
N LEU A 192 1.29 -3.17 0.36
CA LEU A 192 2.26 -3.85 -0.52
C LEU A 192 3.11 -2.86 -1.33
N ILE A 193 2.51 -1.79 -1.86
CA ILE A 193 3.23 -0.74 -2.59
C ILE A 193 4.19 0.00 -1.66
N TYR A 194 3.80 0.28 -0.42
CA TYR A 194 4.65 0.99 0.54
C TYR A 194 5.92 0.22 0.89
N LEU A 195 5.87 -1.12 0.90
CA LEU A 195 7.07 -1.96 1.07
C LEU A 195 8.05 -1.87 -0.12
N LEU A 196 7.55 -1.56 -1.33
CA LEU A 196 8.38 -1.44 -2.53
C LEU A 196 8.94 -0.03 -2.73
N ASN A 197 8.11 0.99 -2.48
CA ASN A 197 8.42 2.39 -2.73
C ASN A 197 7.68 3.28 -1.71
N PRO A 198 8.20 3.39 -0.48
CA PRO A 198 7.53 4.09 0.62
C PRO A 198 7.41 5.59 0.36
N ARG A 199 6.28 6.17 0.76
CA ARG A 199 6.00 7.62 0.70
C ARG A 199 6.02 8.24 -0.70
N ASP A 200 5.86 7.44 -1.75
CA ASP A 200 5.70 7.98 -3.10
C ASP A 200 4.30 8.62 -3.27
N PRO A 201 4.22 9.92 -3.62
CA PRO A 201 2.94 10.64 -3.75
C PRO A 201 2.06 10.15 -4.90
N HIS A 202 2.59 9.36 -5.85
CA HIS A 202 1.78 8.73 -6.89
C HIS A 202 0.86 7.64 -6.32
N TYR A 203 1.23 7.03 -5.18
CA TYR A 203 0.48 5.91 -4.59
C TYR A 203 -0.13 6.25 -3.23
N ILE A 204 0.51 7.15 -2.48
CA ILE A 204 0.12 7.51 -1.12
C ILE A 204 -0.26 8.99 -1.09
N HIS A 205 -1.46 9.29 -0.61
CA HIS A 205 -1.93 10.68 -0.55
C HIS A 205 -0.99 11.56 0.28
N PRO A 206 -0.70 12.81 -0.13
CA PRO A 206 0.20 13.72 0.60
C PRO A 206 -0.13 13.87 2.09
N ASP A 207 -1.41 13.90 2.46
CA ASP A 207 -1.81 13.98 3.87
C ASP A 207 -1.36 12.75 4.67
N VAL A 208 -1.48 11.55 4.11
CA VAL A 208 -1.00 10.31 4.73
C VAL A 208 0.51 10.36 4.89
N ILE A 209 1.24 10.90 3.91
CA ILE A 209 2.69 11.10 4.02
C ILE A 209 3.02 12.08 5.15
N ASN A 210 2.29 13.20 5.26
CA ASN A 210 2.50 14.22 6.30
C ASN A 210 2.24 13.67 7.70
N ILE A 211 1.23 12.83 7.83
CA ILE A 211 0.97 12.04 9.03
C ILE A 211 2.18 11.17 9.37
N LEU A 212 2.66 10.36 8.41
CA LEU A 212 3.71 9.36 8.67
C LEU A 212 5.02 10.02 9.10
N LYS A 213 5.31 11.21 8.56
CA LYS A 213 6.46 12.04 8.93
C LYS A 213 6.50 12.44 10.41
N GLN A 214 5.36 12.43 11.12
CA GLN A 214 5.35 12.74 12.55
C GLN A 214 6.13 11.71 13.38
N GLY A 215 6.30 10.49 12.86
CA GLY A 215 7.11 9.44 13.49
C GLY A 215 8.60 9.46 13.15
N ASP A 216 9.04 10.35 12.27
CA ASP A 216 10.42 10.43 11.81
C ASP A 216 11.36 10.84 12.95
N ASN A 217 12.60 10.35 12.91
CA ASN A 217 13.65 10.68 13.88
C ASN A 217 13.24 10.45 15.35
N ASN A 218 12.31 9.54 15.61
CA ASN A 218 11.90 9.18 16.96
C ASN A 218 13.07 8.59 17.77
N LYS A 219 12.93 8.61 19.11
CA LYS A 219 14.02 8.25 20.03
C LYS A 219 14.47 6.78 19.93
N THR A 220 13.62 5.87 19.48
CA THR A 220 13.85 4.42 19.56
C THR A 220 14.35 3.83 18.24
N SER A 221 14.04 4.45 17.10
CA SER A 221 14.53 4.01 15.78
C SER A 221 15.96 4.52 15.56
N LYS A 222 16.91 3.59 15.44
CA LYS A 222 18.35 3.86 15.26
C LYS A 222 18.88 3.33 13.95
N LYS A 223 18.26 2.30 13.36
CA LYS A 223 18.63 1.81 12.04
C LYS A 223 18.40 2.89 10.98
N ASP A 224 19.35 3.01 10.06
CA ASP A 224 19.23 3.89 8.90
C ASP A 224 17.93 3.58 8.11
N PRO A 225 17.14 4.59 7.74
CA PRO A 225 15.88 4.37 7.03
C PRO A 225 16.03 3.63 5.71
N GLU A 226 17.08 3.89 4.92
CA GLU A 226 17.29 3.22 3.63
C GLU A 226 17.69 1.77 3.81
N ILE A 227 18.50 1.46 4.82
CA ILE A 227 18.81 0.06 5.19
C ILE A 227 17.52 -0.68 5.56
N ARG A 228 16.69 -0.11 6.46
CA ARG A 228 15.42 -0.73 6.86
C ARG A 228 14.50 -0.97 5.65
N ARG A 229 14.36 0.01 4.76
CA ARG A 229 13.57 -0.09 3.54
C ARG A 229 14.08 -1.18 2.61
N SER A 230 15.39 -1.26 2.41
CA SER A 230 16.01 -2.27 1.54
C SER A 230 15.79 -3.69 2.07
N GLU A 231 15.92 -3.90 3.38
CA GLU A 231 15.66 -5.19 4.03
C GLU A 231 14.19 -5.61 3.84
N LEU A 232 13.24 -4.75 4.21
CA LEU A 232 11.80 -5.05 4.07
C LEU A 232 11.40 -5.31 2.61
N LYS A 233 11.93 -4.51 1.69
CA LYS A 233 11.72 -4.67 0.25
C LYS A 233 12.25 -6.01 -0.25
N SER A 234 13.43 -6.42 0.19
CA SER A 234 14.02 -7.71 -0.21
C SER A 234 13.17 -8.90 0.24
N MET A 235 12.52 -8.81 1.41
CA MET A 235 11.68 -9.89 1.96
C MET A 235 10.38 -10.11 1.16
N ILE A 236 9.83 -9.06 0.56
CA ILE A 236 8.55 -9.13 -0.18
C ILE A 236 8.74 -9.24 -1.70
N ALA A 237 9.95 -8.97 -2.22
CA ALA A 237 10.23 -8.89 -3.65
C ALA A 237 9.88 -10.18 -4.41
N THR A 238 10.45 -11.31 -4.00
CA THR A 238 10.19 -12.62 -4.63
C THR A 238 8.73 -13.05 -4.49
N PRO A 239 8.10 -12.99 -3.29
CA PRO A 239 6.67 -13.30 -3.17
C PRO A 239 5.76 -12.48 -4.10
N LEU A 240 6.04 -11.21 -4.34
CA LEU A 240 5.26 -10.38 -5.28
C LEU A 240 5.50 -10.74 -6.75
N LEU A 241 6.72 -11.15 -7.11
CA LEU A 241 7.01 -11.68 -8.44
C LEU A 241 6.28 -13.02 -8.67
N ASP A 242 6.25 -13.89 -7.67
CA ASP A 242 5.52 -15.17 -7.70
C ASP A 242 4.00 -14.98 -7.74
N LEU A 243 3.47 -13.95 -7.08
CA LEU A 243 2.07 -13.55 -7.18
C LEU A 243 1.69 -13.27 -8.65
N ILE A 244 2.51 -12.50 -9.37
CA ILE A 244 2.25 -12.21 -10.79
C ILE A 244 2.32 -13.50 -11.61
N LYS A 245 3.41 -14.27 -11.49
CA LYS A 245 3.60 -15.53 -12.23
C LYS A 245 2.42 -16.47 -12.08
N SER A 246 1.91 -16.62 -10.86
CA SER A 246 0.87 -17.60 -10.54
C SER A 246 -0.54 -17.17 -10.95
N ASN A 247 -0.78 -15.87 -11.20
CA ASN A 247 -2.14 -15.35 -11.38
C ASN A 247 -2.36 -14.59 -12.70
N ILE A 248 -1.31 -14.16 -13.40
CA ILE A 248 -1.46 -13.28 -14.56
C ILE A 248 -2.26 -13.93 -15.70
N SER A 249 -2.15 -15.24 -15.91
CA SER A 249 -2.93 -15.98 -16.92
C SER A 249 -4.44 -15.86 -16.71
N ASN A 250 -4.89 -15.70 -15.46
CA ASN A 250 -6.30 -15.54 -15.10
C ASN A 250 -6.71 -14.07 -14.95
N LEU A 251 -5.79 -13.20 -14.53
CA LEU A 251 -6.08 -11.82 -14.15
C LEU A 251 -5.59 -10.76 -15.15
N TYR A 252 -5.04 -11.15 -16.32
CA TYR A 252 -4.60 -10.20 -17.37
C TYR A 252 -5.71 -9.28 -17.89
N ALA A 253 -6.97 -9.68 -17.67
CA ALA A 253 -8.14 -8.90 -18.06
C ALA A 253 -8.58 -7.89 -16.99
N GLU A 254 -8.08 -8.01 -15.77
CA GLU A 254 -8.37 -7.10 -14.69
C GLU A 254 -7.42 -5.91 -14.74
N ASN A 255 -7.96 -4.74 -15.14
CA ASN A 255 -7.16 -3.52 -15.22
C ASN A 255 -6.43 -3.25 -13.91
N SER A 256 -7.10 -3.37 -12.76
CA SER A 256 -6.46 -3.11 -11.47
C SER A 256 -5.27 -4.03 -11.18
N PHE A 257 -5.34 -5.30 -11.56
CA PHE A 257 -4.25 -6.25 -11.34
C PHE A 257 -3.08 -5.94 -12.28
N CYS A 258 -3.34 -5.64 -13.55
CA CYS A 258 -2.29 -5.26 -14.51
C CYS A 258 -1.54 -3.99 -14.07
N HIS A 259 -2.24 -2.98 -13.56
CA HIS A 259 -1.61 -1.77 -13.02
C HIS A 259 -0.77 -2.10 -11.77
N PHE A 260 -1.27 -2.95 -10.88
CA PHE A 260 -0.51 -3.37 -9.71
C PHE A 260 0.74 -4.19 -10.07
N ALA A 261 0.64 -5.10 -11.04
CA ALA A 261 1.76 -5.86 -11.57
C ALA A 261 2.85 -4.95 -12.16
N LEU A 262 2.46 -3.90 -12.89
CA LEU A 262 3.40 -2.87 -13.36
C LEU A 262 4.14 -2.18 -12.21
N VAL A 263 3.43 -1.79 -11.15
CA VAL A 263 4.05 -1.15 -9.97
C VAL A 263 5.04 -2.10 -9.30
N ILE A 264 4.69 -3.37 -9.16
CA ILE A 264 5.61 -4.40 -8.65
C ILE A 264 6.86 -4.48 -9.52
N LEU A 265 6.70 -4.69 -10.83
CA LEU A 265 7.82 -4.85 -11.76
C LEU A 265 8.67 -3.58 -11.84
N GLN A 266 8.07 -2.42 -11.61
CA GLN A 266 8.76 -1.14 -11.65
C GLN A 266 9.72 -0.96 -10.48
N HIS A 267 9.29 -1.37 -9.29
CA HIS A 267 9.95 -1.02 -8.04
C HIS A 267 10.63 -2.21 -7.37
N THR A 268 10.26 -3.46 -7.66
CA THR A 268 10.83 -4.64 -7.00
C THR A 268 12.30 -4.88 -7.34
N VAL A 269 12.98 -5.67 -6.51
CA VAL A 269 14.36 -6.14 -6.74
C VAL A 269 14.35 -7.62 -7.15
N GLY A 270 15.50 -8.13 -7.58
CA GLY A 270 15.67 -9.53 -7.96
C GLY A 270 15.45 -9.79 -9.45
N ASN A 271 15.61 -11.07 -9.85
CA ASN A 271 15.49 -11.50 -11.24
C ASN A 271 14.02 -11.57 -11.66
N ARG A 272 13.66 -10.80 -12.70
CA ARG A 272 12.30 -10.70 -13.22
C ARG A 272 12.02 -11.59 -14.44
N LYS A 273 13.02 -12.36 -14.92
CA LYS A 273 12.93 -13.13 -16.18
C LYS A 273 11.72 -14.07 -16.22
N GLU A 274 11.52 -14.88 -15.18
CA GLU A 274 10.38 -15.81 -15.14
C GLU A 274 9.03 -15.08 -15.06
N THR A 275 8.96 -13.94 -14.37
CA THR A 275 7.73 -13.13 -14.33
C THR A 275 7.43 -12.50 -15.68
N PHE A 276 8.45 -12.01 -16.38
CA PHE A 276 8.32 -11.53 -17.75
C PHE A 276 7.93 -12.65 -18.71
N GLN A 277 8.46 -13.86 -18.53
CA GLN A 277 8.07 -15.05 -19.28
C GLN A 277 6.56 -15.32 -19.12
N SER A 278 6.05 -15.39 -17.89
CA SER A 278 4.61 -15.60 -17.64
C SER A 278 3.71 -14.51 -18.23
N ILE A 279 4.21 -13.27 -18.33
CA ILE A 279 3.50 -12.18 -19.00
C ILE A 279 3.55 -12.34 -20.52
N ALA A 280 4.69 -12.73 -21.08
CA ALA A 280 4.86 -13.00 -22.51
C ALA A 280 4.05 -14.22 -22.98
N ASP A 281 3.86 -15.22 -22.11
CA ASP A 281 3.03 -16.41 -22.36
C ASP A 281 1.57 -16.06 -22.69
N LEU A 282 1.09 -14.87 -22.29
CA LEU A 282 -0.26 -14.39 -22.63
C LEU A 282 -0.46 -14.13 -24.14
N VAL A 283 0.62 -14.06 -24.92
CA VAL A 283 0.61 -13.64 -26.33
C VAL A 283 1.40 -14.58 -27.24
N VAL A 284 1.58 -15.84 -26.82
CA VAL A 284 2.23 -16.89 -27.64
C VAL A 284 1.34 -17.43 -28.74
N GLU A 285 0.03 -17.37 -28.56
CA GLU A 285 -0.93 -17.74 -29.60
C GLU A 285 -1.10 -16.60 -30.61
N PRO A 286 -1.25 -16.88 -31.91
CA PRO A 286 -1.55 -15.86 -32.90
C PRO A 286 -2.84 -15.10 -32.59
N TYR A 287 -2.81 -13.78 -32.80
CA TYR A 287 -4.00 -12.96 -32.77
C TYR A 287 -4.93 -13.31 -33.94
N THR A 288 -6.22 -13.42 -33.64
CA THR A 288 -7.29 -13.53 -34.65
C THR A 288 -8.37 -12.52 -34.35
N MET A 289 -9.02 -12.00 -35.40
CA MET A 289 -10.11 -11.02 -35.22
C MET A 289 -11.31 -11.58 -34.44
N GLU A 290 -11.46 -12.91 -34.44
CA GLU A 290 -12.51 -13.63 -33.70
C GLU A 290 -12.20 -13.69 -32.20
N ASN A 291 -10.92 -13.76 -31.81
CA ASN A 291 -10.51 -13.82 -30.41
C ASN A 291 -10.40 -12.41 -29.78
N LYS A 292 -11.55 -11.81 -29.49
CA LYS A 292 -11.62 -10.51 -28.77
C LYS A 292 -11.09 -10.57 -27.33
N LYS A 293 -10.85 -11.76 -26.77
CA LYS A 293 -10.29 -11.94 -25.42
C LYS A 293 -8.77 -11.99 -25.40
N HIS A 294 -8.11 -11.97 -26.56
CA HIS A 294 -6.66 -11.96 -26.62
C HIS A 294 -6.06 -10.81 -25.80
N ALA A 295 -4.99 -11.08 -25.05
CA ALA A 295 -4.38 -10.11 -24.12
C ALA A 295 -3.92 -8.78 -24.78
N ILE A 296 -3.64 -8.78 -26.08
CA ILE A 296 -3.28 -7.57 -26.85
C ILE A 296 -4.47 -6.61 -26.97
N GLU A 297 -5.68 -7.12 -27.06
CA GLU A 297 -6.91 -6.34 -27.20
C GLU A 297 -7.59 -6.07 -25.84
N ASN A 298 -7.11 -6.66 -24.75
CA ASN A 298 -7.57 -6.28 -23.42
C ASN A 298 -6.89 -4.97 -22.95
N PRO A 299 -7.64 -3.97 -22.44
CA PRO A 299 -7.06 -2.67 -22.07
C PRO A 299 -5.95 -2.72 -21.02
N GLY A 300 -6.12 -3.53 -19.97
CA GLY A 300 -5.20 -3.61 -18.83
C GLY A 300 -3.87 -4.23 -19.23
N SER A 301 -3.92 -5.42 -19.85
CA SER A 301 -2.71 -6.11 -20.31
C SER A 301 -2.05 -5.41 -21.47
N ASN A 302 -2.80 -4.83 -22.42
CA ASN A 302 -2.19 -4.01 -23.48
C ASN A 302 -1.42 -2.81 -22.92
N PHE A 303 -1.99 -2.11 -21.95
CA PHE A 303 -1.30 -1.02 -21.25
C PHE A 303 -0.03 -1.54 -20.55
N MET A 304 -0.12 -2.67 -19.86
CA MET A 304 1.04 -3.33 -19.24
C MET A 304 2.15 -3.63 -20.25
N PHE A 305 1.85 -4.31 -21.36
CA PHE A 305 2.84 -4.57 -22.41
C PHE A 305 3.49 -3.28 -22.92
N LYS A 306 2.69 -2.27 -23.21
CA LYS A 306 3.18 -0.98 -23.71
C LYS A 306 4.13 -0.31 -22.71
N GLN A 307 3.78 -0.30 -21.41
CA GLN A 307 4.64 0.29 -20.38
C GLN A 307 5.94 -0.49 -20.20
N LEU A 308 5.89 -1.82 -20.19
CA LEU A 308 7.08 -2.67 -20.09
C LEU A 308 8.02 -2.48 -21.28
N ILE A 309 7.49 -2.49 -22.50
CA ILE A 309 8.28 -2.24 -23.73
C ILE A 309 8.89 -0.83 -23.71
N ASN A 310 8.11 0.18 -23.29
CA ASN A 310 8.63 1.55 -23.21
C ASN A 310 9.73 1.71 -22.17
N ARG A 311 9.70 0.94 -21.08
CA ARG A 311 10.75 0.97 -20.04
C ARG A 311 12.07 0.40 -20.54
N ASP A 312 12.03 -0.51 -21.50
CA ASP A 312 13.26 -1.09 -22.09
C ASP A 312 13.99 -0.12 -23.03
N LYS A 313 13.38 1.03 -23.37
CA LYS A 313 14.00 2.09 -24.18
C LYS A 313 15.15 2.72 -23.39
N GLY A 314 16.34 2.70 -23.98
CA GLY A 314 17.56 3.31 -23.42
C GLY A 314 18.36 2.40 -22.47
N GLU A 315 19.32 3.02 -21.78
CA GLU A 315 20.18 2.36 -20.81
C GLU A 315 19.45 2.21 -19.48
N SER A 316 18.69 1.12 -19.31
CA SER A 316 18.19 0.70 -18.00
C SER A 316 19.27 -0.09 -17.25
N SER A 317 19.34 0.08 -15.94
CA SER A 317 20.18 -0.73 -15.04
C SER A 317 19.62 -2.15 -14.80
N ASP A 318 18.50 -2.50 -15.46
CA ASP A 318 17.85 -3.79 -15.29
C ASP A 318 18.57 -4.83 -16.15
N ASN A 319 19.11 -5.88 -15.52
CA ASN A 319 19.84 -6.95 -16.21
C ASN A 319 18.97 -7.80 -17.16
N VAL A 320 17.65 -7.65 -17.10
CA VAL A 320 16.70 -8.40 -17.93
C VAL A 320 15.67 -7.42 -18.47
N LYS A 321 15.57 -7.31 -19.79
CA LYS A 321 14.59 -6.47 -20.49
C LYS A 321 13.37 -7.29 -20.88
N PHE A 322 12.17 -6.72 -20.73
CA PHE A 322 10.93 -7.44 -21.03
C PHE A 322 10.84 -7.79 -22.53
N SER A 323 11.27 -6.87 -23.39
CA SER A 323 11.22 -7.00 -24.85
C SER A 323 12.12 -8.13 -25.36
N GLU A 324 13.25 -8.38 -24.70
CA GLU A 324 14.13 -9.53 -25.01
C GLU A 324 13.45 -10.85 -24.61
N VAL A 325 12.90 -10.92 -23.39
CA VAL A 325 12.13 -12.10 -22.95
C VAL A 325 10.93 -12.35 -23.86
N LEU A 326 10.25 -11.29 -24.31
CA LEU A 326 9.10 -11.38 -25.19
C LEU A 326 9.47 -12.02 -26.54
N ILE A 327 10.59 -11.62 -27.16
CA ILE A 327 11.02 -12.23 -28.43
C ILE A 327 11.58 -13.65 -28.27
N GLU A 328 12.13 -13.99 -27.10
CA GLU A 328 12.56 -15.35 -26.76
C GLU A 328 11.35 -16.29 -26.56
N THR A 329 10.27 -15.76 -25.99
CA THR A 329 9.04 -16.49 -25.64
C THR A 329 8.14 -16.72 -26.84
N VAL A 330 7.85 -15.63 -27.58
CA VAL A 330 6.79 -15.63 -28.58
C VAL A 330 7.29 -16.36 -29.84
N PRO A 331 6.60 -17.43 -30.29
CA PRO A 331 7.01 -18.21 -31.45
C PRO A 331 7.14 -17.36 -32.73
N LYS A 332 7.91 -17.89 -33.69
CA LYS A 332 7.96 -17.30 -35.04
C LYS A 332 6.56 -17.22 -35.65
N LEU A 333 6.33 -16.21 -36.48
CA LEU A 333 5.09 -15.89 -37.18
C LEU A 333 3.96 -15.32 -36.31
N VAL A 334 4.05 -15.40 -34.98
CA VAL A 334 3.00 -14.86 -34.09
C VAL A 334 2.96 -13.33 -34.15
N PHE A 335 4.10 -12.65 -34.14
CA PHE A 335 4.16 -11.18 -34.26
C PHE A 335 3.51 -10.65 -35.55
N LYS A 336 3.53 -11.43 -36.63
CA LYS A 336 2.86 -11.06 -37.88
C LYS A 336 1.35 -10.88 -37.68
N SER A 337 0.72 -11.74 -36.87
CA SER A 337 -0.71 -11.64 -36.57
C SER A 337 -1.09 -10.36 -35.79
N TRP A 338 -0.14 -9.74 -35.07
CA TRP A 338 -0.42 -8.52 -34.30
C TRP A 338 -0.72 -7.31 -35.22
N MET A 339 -0.32 -7.38 -36.49
CA MET A 339 -0.70 -6.40 -37.52
C MET A 339 -2.18 -6.48 -37.93
N ASP A 340 -2.96 -7.43 -37.41
CA ASP A 340 -4.39 -7.48 -37.73
C ASP A 340 -5.24 -6.62 -36.79
N CYS A 341 -4.64 -6.02 -35.76
CA CYS A 341 -5.31 -5.06 -34.88
C CYS A 341 -4.47 -3.81 -34.58
N ASN A 342 -5.15 -2.71 -34.24
CA ASN A 342 -4.50 -1.42 -34.01
C ASN A 342 -3.58 -1.45 -32.78
N ARG A 343 -4.01 -2.14 -31.70
CA ARG A 343 -3.22 -2.25 -30.47
C ARG A 343 -1.96 -3.09 -30.66
N GLY A 344 -2.07 -4.23 -31.36
CA GLY A 344 -0.93 -5.07 -31.73
C GLY A 344 0.08 -4.31 -32.58
N ALA A 345 -0.38 -3.57 -33.58
CA ALA A 345 0.49 -2.72 -34.40
C ALA A 345 1.26 -1.67 -33.58
N PHE A 346 0.64 -1.07 -32.55
CA PHE A 346 1.36 -0.16 -31.65
C PHE A 346 2.38 -0.85 -30.75
N LEU A 347 2.14 -2.11 -30.33
CA LEU A 347 3.15 -2.89 -29.61
C LEU A 347 4.36 -3.19 -30.51
N LEU A 348 4.12 -3.57 -31.77
CA LEU A 348 5.19 -3.77 -32.76
C LEU A 348 6.01 -2.49 -32.99
N VAL A 349 5.35 -1.33 -33.09
CA VAL A 349 6.03 -0.03 -33.13
C VAL A 349 6.88 0.18 -31.88
N GLY A 350 6.32 -0.09 -30.70
CA GLY A 350 7.06 0.02 -29.43
C GLY A 350 8.32 -0.83 -29.41
N LEU A 351 8.24 -2.07 -29.89
CA LEU A 351 9.38 -3.00 -29.98
C LEU A 351 10.47 -2.48 -30.93
N LEU A 352 10.09 -1.94 -32.08
CA LEU A 352 11.04 -1.31 -33.01
C LEU A 352 11.69 -0.06 -32.40
N GLU A 353 11.00 0.64 -31.50
CA GLU A 353 11.50 1.83 -30.80
C GLU A 353 12.30 1.52 -29.54
N THR A 354 12.48 0.24 -29.18
CA THR A 354 13.37 -0.13 -28.06
C THR A 354 14.85 0.12 -28.38
N GLU A 355 15.19 0.15 -29.67
CA GLU A 355 16.57 0.24 -30.18
C GLU A 355 17.48 -0.91 -29.72
N LEU A 356 16.90 -1.99 -29.17
CA LEU A 356 17.61 -3.22 -28.83
C LEU A 356 17.87 -4.01 -30.12
N PRO A 357 19.14 -4.24 -30.53
CA PRO A 357 19.44 -4.83 -31.84
C PRO A 357 18.74 -6.16 -32.09
N THR A 358 18.74 -7.05 -31.09
CA THR A 358 18.11 -8.39 -31.18
C THR A 358 16.58 -8.31 -31.35
N VAL A 359 15.93 -7.39 -30.63
CA VAL A 359 14.47 -7.16 -30.73
C VAL A 359 14.09 -6.54 -32.06
N VAL A 360 14.80 -5.48 -32.47
CA VAL A 360 14.52 -4.79 -33.72
C VAL A 360 14.73 -5.72 -34.92
N GLU A 361 15.84 -6.47 -34.94
CA GLU A 361 16.12 -7.44 -36.01
C GLU A 361 15.04 -8.52 -36.09
N ARG A 362 14.68 -9.10 -34.94
CA ARG A 362 13.63 -10.13 -34.86
C ARG A 362 12.30 -9.64 -35.43
N ILE A 363 11.86 -8.44 -35.04
CA ILE A 363 10.57 -7.88 -35.50
C ILE A 363 10.65 -7.51 -36.99
N LYS A 364 11.76 -6.94 -37.47
CA LYS A 364 11.94 -6.67 -38.91
C LYS A 364 11.89 -7.95 -39.75
N GLN A 365 12.51 -9.04 -39.30
CA GLN A 365 12.45 -10.34 -39.98
C GLN A 365 11.03 -10.93 -40.04
N GLU A 366 10.28 -10.86 -38.93
CA GLU A 366 8.90 -11.38 -38.87
C GLU A 366 7.92 -10.60 -39.75
N LEU A 367 8.18 -9.30 -39.94
CA LEU A 367 7.35 -8.40 -40.75
C LEU A 367 7.83 -8.26 -42.20
N ASP A 368 8.86 -9.02 -42.60
CA ASP A 368 9.34 -9.03 -43.98
C ASP A 368 8.23 -9.43 -44.96
N GLY A 369 8.18 -8.77 -46.12
CA GLY A 369 7.13 -8.95 -47.13
C GLY A 369 5.71 -8.52 -46.70
N CYS A 370 5.51 -7.99 -45.49
CA CYS A 370 4.17 -7.67 -44.98
C CYS A 370 3.67 -6.24 -45.33
N LEU A 371 4.52 -5.41 -45.96
CA LEU A 371 4.20 -4.01 -46.32
C LEU A 371 2.91 -3.88 -47.14
N SER A 372 2.69 -4.76 -48.12
CA SER A 372 1.49 -4.73 -48.97
C SER A 372 0.22 -4.99 -48.16
N SER A 373 0.27 -5.96 -47.24
CA SER A 373 -0.84 -6.26 -46.31
C SER A 373 -1.09 -5.08 -45.37
N LEU A 374 -0.05 -4.51 -44.77
CA LEU A 374 -0.17 -3.35 -43.87
C LEU A 374 -0.81 -2.13 -44.56
N LYS A 375 -0.49 -1.87 -45.84
CA LYS A 375 -1.09 -0.76 -46.60
C LYS A 375 -2.61 -0.89 -46.78
N THR A 376 -3.16 -2.09 -46.68
CA THR A 376 -4.62 -2.30 -46.73
C THR A 376 -5.34 -1.92 -45.44
N LYS A 377 -4.60 -1.78 -44.32
CA LYS A 377 -5.17 -1.49 -43.01
C LYS A 377 -5.39 0.02 -42.83
N SER A 378 -6.58 0.42 -42.37
CA SER A 378 -6.97 1.83 -42.27
C SER A 378 -6.58 2.52 -40.95
N TYR A 379 -6.26 1.74 -39.92
CA TYR A 379 -6.04 2.25 -38.56
C TYR A 379 -4.65 2.90 -38.38
N VAL A 380 -4.51 3.72 -37.34
CA VAL A 380 -3.34 4.59 -37.12
C VAL A 380 -2.06 3.79 -36.86
N GLY A 381 -2.14 2.71 -36.07
CA GLY A 381 -0.99 1.85 -35.75
C GLY A 381 -0.28 1.31 -36.99
N ALA A 382 -1.02 0.87 -38.02
CA ALA A 382 -0.44 0.37 -39.26
C ALA A 382 0.32 1.46 -40.02
N LYS A 383 -0.23 2.67 -40.08
CA LYS A 383 0.42 3.82 -40.74
C LYS A 383 1.75 4.16 -40.08
N ILE A 384 1.83 4.09 -38.75
CA ILE A 384 3.07 4.36 -38.00
C ILE A 384 4.05 3.20 -38.16
N LEU A 385 3.58 1.95 -38.10
CA LEU A 385 4.40 0.76 -38.31
C LEU A 385 5.07 0.76 -39.69
N ILE A 386 4.34 1.10 -40.76
CA ILE A 386 4.90 1.24 -42.11
C ILE A 386 6.03 2.28 -42.13
N LYS A 387 5.84 3.43 -41.48
CA LYS A 387 6.89 4.47 -41.42
C LYS A 387 8.15 3.97 -40.73
N LYS A 388 8.02 3.16 -39.68
CA LYS A 388 9.15 2.60 -38.93
C LYS A 388 9.86 1.45 -39.65
N LEU A 389 9.16 0.68 -40.49
CA LEU A 389 9.77 -0.40 -41.28
C LEU A 389 10.52 0.12 -42.52
N ASN A 390 10.12 1.28 -43.06
CA ASN A 390 10.80 1.94 -44.18
C ASN A 390 12.04 2.76 -43.75
N LEU A 391 12.35 2.78 -42.45
CA LEU A 391 13.55 3.36 -41.83
C LEU A 391 14.42 2.22 -41.31
#